data_AF-A0A445HP95-F1
#
_entry.id   AF-A0A445HP95-F1
#
_cell.length_a   1.000
_cell.length_b   1.000
_cell.length_c   1.000
_cell.angle_alpha   90.00
_cell.angle_beta   90.00
_cell.angle_gamma   90.00
#
_symmetry.space_group_name_H-M   'P 1'
#
loop_
_entity.id
_entity.type
_entity.pdbx_description
1 polymer ?
#
loop_
_entity_poly.entity_id
_entity_poly.type
_entity_poly.pdbx_seq_one_letter_code
_entity_poly.pdbx_strand_id
1 'polypeptide(L)'
;MQKPKVQGLWGNKISFLQIPIPKLSQSKISNPLEFVWNARKLIKRKRHSFSVYLIGLLLDLEMKLRGPEVASKTFYNTLGNCSVLISNMFGPMEQMALANHPVSGVYFAMSGGPQNVNVEIMSYVGELRITSKTLKGFIDEQKFKFCIEKAFDEIFKDAMEIYEIPKWDIYMEILISGGAV
;
A
#
# COMPACT_ATOMS: atom_id res chain seq x y z
N MET A 1 27.26 11.00 -8.95
CA MET A 1 26.24 11.13 -10.03
C MET A 1 25.18 12.13 -9.56
N GLN A 2 25.13 13.33 -10.14
CA GLN A 2 24.08 14.30 -9.83
C GLN A 2 22.75 13.81 -10.42
N LYS A 3 21.72 13.70 -9.58
CA LYS A 3 20.35 13.41 -10.04
C LYS A 3 19.90 14.57 -10.95
N PRO A 4 19.21 14.29 -12.07
CA PRO A 4 18.74 15.35 -12.96
C PRO A 4 17.81 16.30 -12.21
N LYS A 5 17.94 17.61 -12.47
CA LYS A 5 17.00 18.64 -11.98
C LYS A 5 15.61 18.32 -12.51
N VAL A 6 14.77 17.73 -11.67
CA VAL A 6 13.34 17.55 -11.95
C VAL A 6 12.72 18.94 -11.91
N GLN A 7 12.34 19.50 -13.07
CA GLN A 7 11.48 20.68 -13.12
C GLN A 7 10.18 20.34 -12.40
N GLY A 8 9.88 21.11 -11.36
CA GLY A 8 8.95 20.74 -10.29
C GLY A 8 7.52 20.52 -10.76
N LEU A 9 7.14 19.25 -10.91
CA LEU A 9 5.78 18.82 -10.63
C LEU A 9 5.63 18.84 -9.11
N TRP A 10 5.02 19.90 -8.58
CA TRP A 10 4.78 20.02 -7.16
C TRP A 10 3.68 19.02 -6.76
N GLY A 11 3.96 18.16 -5.79
CA GLY A 11 3.00 17.18 -5.26
C GLY A 11 3.24 15.73 -5.68
N ASN A 12 2.53 14.82 -5.01
CA ASN A 12 2.62 13.38 -5.27
C ASN A 12 1.75 12.99 -6.45
N LYS A 13 2.31 12.26 -7.42
CA LYS A 13 1.49 11.58 -8.45
C LYS A 13 0.78 10.40 -7.79
N ILE A 14 -0.54 10.46 -7.78
CA ILE A 14 -1.38 9.40 -7.22
C ILE A 14 -1.96 8.53 -8.34
N SER A 15 -2.08 7.25 -8.07
CA SER A 15 -2.91 6.30 -8.82
C SER A 15 -3.46 5.28 -7.84
N PHE A 16 -4.60 4.70 -8.16
CA PHE A 16 -5.30 3.80 -7.26
C PHE A 16 -5.86 2.59 -8.01
N LEU A 17 -6.11 1.54 -7.24
CA LEU A 17 -6.69 0.29 -7.71
C LEU A 17 -7.78 -0.14 -6.73
N GLN A 18 -8.95 -0.45 -7.26
CA GLN A 18 -9.99 -1.12 -6.50
C GLN A 18 -9.74 -2.62 -6.54
N ILE A 19 -9.54 -3.22 -5.36
CA ILE A 19 -9.20 -4.62 -5.22
C ILE A 19 -10.19 -5.25 -4.23
N PRO A 20 -10.90 -6.32 -4.60
CA PRO A 20 -11.73 -7.03 -3.65
C PRO A 20 -10.83 -7.70 -2.60
N ILE A 21 -11.17 -7.51 -1.33
CA ILE A 21 -10.49 -8.20 -0.23
C ILE A 21 -10.72 -9.72 -0.42
N PRO A 22 -9.66 -10.54 -0.48
CA PRO A 22 -9.84 -11.98 -0.63
C PRO A 22 -10.70 -12.55 0.50
N LYS A 23 -11.61 -13.47 0.17
CA LYS A 23 -12.46 -14.11 1.18
C LYS A 23 -11.60 -15.02 2.06
N LEU A 24 -11.67 -14.82 3.37
CA LEU A 24 -11.15 -15.74 4.37
C LEU A 24 -12.19 -16.86 4.57
N SER A 25 -11.83 -18.09 4.18
CA SER A 25 -12.57 -19.31 4.58
C SER A 25 -11.89 -19.95 5.78
N GLN A 26 -12.62 -20.71 6.61
CA GLN A 26 -12.03 -21.39 7.78
C GLN A 26 -10.82 -22.26 7.42
N SER A 27 -10.84 -22.92 6.26
CA SER A 27 -9.72 -23.70 5.72
C SER A 27 -8.50 -22.87 5.28
N LYS A 28 -8.66 -21.56 5.05
CA LYS A 28 -7.57 -20.64 4.69
C LYS A 28 -6.99 -19.91 5.91
N ILE A 29 -7.65 -20.00 7.06
CA ILE A 29 -7.13 -19.48 8.33
C ILE A 29 -5.94 -20.32 8.80
N SER A 30 -5.88 -21.61 8.46
CA SER A 30 -4.78 -22.49 8.85
C SER A 30 -3.45 -22.20 8.16
N ASN A 31 -3.42 -21.40 7.09
CA ASN A 31 -2.19 -20.93 6.46
C ASN A 31 -2.32 -19.45 6.06
N PRO A 32 -1.95 -18.51 6.95
CA PRO A 32 -2.06 -17.08 6.68
C PRO A 32 -1.15 -16.63 5.52
N LEU A 33 -0.08 -17.35 5.20
CA LEU A 33 0.79 -17.03 4.06
C LEU A 33 0.10 -17.28 2.72
N GLU A 34 -0.76 -18.29 2.62
CA GLU A 34 -1.55 -18.53 1.41
C GLU A 34 -2.45 -17.33 1.10
N PHE A 35 -3.06 -16.74 2.14
CA PHE A 35 -3.85 -15.52 2.01
C PHE A 35 -2.99 -14.35 1.49
N VAL A 36 -1.80 -14.15 2.07
CA VAL A 36 -0.86 -13.10 1.67
C VAL A 36 -0.41 -13.28 0.21
N TRP A 37 -0.06 -14.50 -0.21
CA TRP A 37 0.36 -14.79 -1.58
C TRP A 37 -0.77 -14.60 -2.58
N ASN A 38 -1.99 -15.03 -2.25
CA ASN A 38 -3.16 -14.82 -3.08
C ASN A 38 -3.47 -13.32 -3.24
N ALA A 39 -3.44 -12.56 -2.15
CA ALA A 39 -3.59 -11.10 -2.19
C ALA A 39 -2.50 -10.44 -3.05
N ARG A 40 -1.22 -10.84 -2.86
CA ARG A 40 -0.09 -10.33 -3.64
C ARG A 40 -0.23 -10.64 -5.14
N LYS A 41 -0.65 -11.86 -5.51
CA LYS A 41 -0.88 -12.27 -6.90
C LYS A 41 -1.98 -11.41 -7.54
N LEU A 42 -3.08 -11.18 -6.82
CA LEU A 42 -4.17 -10.32 -7.27
C LEU A 42 -3.71 -8.86 -7.47
N ILE A 43 -3.00 -8.29 -6.49
CA ILE A 43 -2.46 -6.92 -6.55
C ILE A 43 -1.49 -6.79 -7.74
N LYS A 44 -0.55 -7.72 -7.91
CA LYS A 44 0.38 -7.72 -9.04
C LYS A 44 -0.37 -7.77 -10.37
N ARG A 45 -1.33 -8.68 -10.53
CA ARG A 45 -2.13 -8.79 -11.75
C ARG A 45 -2.86 -7.48 -12.08
N LYS A 46 -3.49 -6.84 -11.10
CA LYS A 46 -4.18 -5.55 -11.28
C LYS A 46 -3.22 -4.39 -11.54
N ARG A 47 -2.03 -4.41 -10.94
CA ARG A 47 -1.01 -3.38 -11.17
C ARG A 47 -0.40 -3.48 -12.57
N HIS A 48 -0.21 -4.70 -13.07
CA HIS A 48 0.27 -4.94 -14.44
C HIS A 48 -0.82 -4.74 -15.51
N SER A 49 -2.09 -4.52 -15.14
CA SER A 49 -3.10 -4.18 -16.13
C SER A 49 -2.95 -2.72 -16.58
N PHE A 50 -3.34 -2.46 -17.82
CA PHE A 50 -3.37 -1.11 -18.38
C PHE A 50 -4.32 -0.15 -17.62
N SER A 51 -5.15 -0.69 -16.72
CA SER A 51 -6.12 0.05 -15.92
C SER A 51 -5.47 1.13 -15.04
N VAL A 52 -4.30 0.87 -14.44
CA VAL A 52 -3.59 1.86 -13.58
C VAL A 52 -3.22 3.10 -14.38
N TYR A 53 -2.69 2.87 -15.58
CA TYR A 53 -2.28 3.94 -16.50
C TYR A 53 -3.50 4.70 -17.02
N LEU A 54 -4.55 3.99 -17.46
CA LEU A 54 -5.79 4.61 -17.93
C LEU A 54 -6.45 5.48 -16.86
N ILE A 55 -6.53 5.01 -15.61
CA ILE A 55 -7.10 5.79 -14.51
C ILE A 55 -6.29 7.08 -14.29
N GLY A 56 -4.95 6.97 -14.28
CA GLY A 56 -4.08 8.15 -14.17
C GLY A 56 -4.28 9.15 -15.31
N LEU A 57 -4.39 8.66 -16.55
CA LEU A 57 -4.65 9.50 -17.72
C LEU A 57 -6.03 10.18 -17.65
N LEU A 58 -7.08 9.44 -17.28
CA LEU A 58 -8.43 9.97 -17.17
C LEU A 58 -8.52 11.05 -16.09
N LEU A 59 -7.88 10.86 -14.94
CA LEU A 59 -7.84 11.87 -13.88
C LEU A 59 -7.09 13.13 -14.32
N ASP A 60 -5.97 12.98 -15.03
CA ASP A 60 -5.20 14.12 -15.57
C ASP A 60 -6.02 14.89 -16.62
N LEU A 61 -6.75 14.18 -17.49
CA LEU A 61 -7.67 14.78 -18.46
C LEU A 61 -8.84 15.48 -17.77
N GLU A 62 -9.45 14.88 -16.74
CA GLU A 62 -10.51 15.54 -15.96
C GLU A 62 -10.00 16.82 -15.30
N MET A 63 -8.81 16.77 -14.69
CA MET A 63 -8.17 17.95 -14.10
C MET A 63 -7.97 19.08 -15.12
N LYS A 64 -7.48 18.74 -16.32
CA LYS A 64 -7.17 19.72 -17.37
C LYS A 64 -8.42 20.28 -18.07
N LEU A 65 -9.43 19.44 -18.29
CA LEU A 65 -10.62 19.82 -19.08
C LEU A 65 -11.75 20.37 -18.22
N ARG A 66 -11.95 19.83 -17.02
CA ARG A 66 -13.10 20.13 -16.15
C ARG A 66 -12.72 20.79 -14.83
N GLY A 67 -11.42 20.94 -14.58
CA GLY A 67 -10.90 21.58 -13.38
C GLY A 67 -10.76 20.62 -12.19
N PRO A 68 -10.07 21.10 -11.14
CA PRO A 68 -9.76 20.30 -9.96
C PRO A 68 -11.00 19.90 -9.14
N GLU A 69 -12.05 20.73 -9.10
CA GLU A 69 -13.27 20.44 -8.34
C GLU A 69 -13.97 19.19 -8.87
N VAL A 70 -14.12 19.08 -10.19
CA VAL A 70 -14.77 17.92 -10.82
C VAL A 70 -13.91 16.67 -10.65
N ALA A 71 -12.59 16.76 -10.89
CA ALA A 71 -11.68 15.64 -10.69
C ALA A 71 -11.69 15.14 -9.22
N SER A 72 -11.72 16.07 -8.25
CA SER A 72 -11.80 15.72 -6.84
C SER A 72 -13.12 15.01 -6.49
N LYS A 73 -14.24 15.43 -7.09
CA LYS A 73 -15.55 14.79 -6.91
C LYS A 73 -15.57 13.39 -7.53
N THR A 74 -15.01 13.20 -8.73
CA THR A 74 -14.87 11.87 -9.35
C THR A 74 -14.03 10.95 -8.46
N PHE A 75 -12.90 11.45 -7.96
CA PHE A 75 -12.03 10.71 -7.05
C PHE A 75 -12.77 10.32 -5.75
N TYR A 76 -13.44 11.27 -5.11
CA TYR A 76 -14.22 11.05 -3.89
C TYR A 76 -15.33 10.00 -4.10
N ASN A 77 -16.10 10.12 -5.17
CA ASN A 77 -17.17 9.15 -5.49
C ASN A 77 -16.60 7.74 -5.75
N THR A 78 -15.47 7.66 -6.45
CA THR A 78 -14.80 6.37 -6.71
C THR A 78 -14.32 5.73 -5.41
N LEU A 79 -13.74 6.53 -4.52
CA LEU A 79 -13.31 6.13 -3.19
C LEU A 79 -14.47 5.68 -2.30
N GLY A 80 -15.66 6.29 -2.44
CA GLY A 80 -16.87 5.95 -1.69
C GLY A 80 -17.40 4.53 -1.96
N ASN A 81 -16.98 3.90 -3.06
CA ASN A 81 -17.33 2.52 -3.38
C ASN A 81 -16.41 1.48 -2.71
N CYS A 82 -15.45 1.90 -1.88
CA CYS A 82 -14.52 1.03 -1.17
C CYS A 82 -14.77 1.07 0.34
N SER A 83 -14.68 -0.09 1.00
CA SER A 83 -14.83 -0.19 2.46
C SER A 83 -13.57 0.27 3.22
N VAL A 84 -12.40 0.06 2.63
CA VAL A 84 -11.09 0.38 3.21
C VAL A 84 -10.22 1.01 2.13
N LEU A 85 -9.49 2.06 2.49
CA LEU A 85 -8.43 2.61 1.66
C LEU A 85 -7.07 2.24 2.25
N ILE A 86 -6.17 1.74 1.41
CA ILE A 86 -4.76 1.52 1.78
C ILE A 86 -3.91 2.38 0.86
N SER A 87 -3.11 3.28 1.45
CA SER A 87 -2.16 4.11 0.72
C SER A 87 -0.73 3.74 1.10
N ASN A 88 0.19 3.80 0.13
CA ASN A 88 1.60 3.55 0.36
C ASN A 88 2.42 4.63 -0.34
N MET A 89 3.26 5.31 0.42
CA MET A 89 4.14 6.36 -0.08
C MET A 89 5.59 6.10 0.32
N PHE A 90 6.49 6.32 -0.62
CA PHE A 90 7.92 6.33 -0.31
C PHE A 90 8.26 7.63 0.40
N GLY A 91 8.69 7.53 1.66
CA GLY A 91 9.07 8.71 2.43
C GLY A 91 10.58 8.96 2.43
N PRO A 92 11.03 9.94 3.22
CA PRO A 92 12.42 10.39 3.23
C PRO A 92 13.40 9.28 3.63
N MET A 93 14.49 9.15 2.87
CA MET A 93 15.60 8.25 3.18
C MET A 93 16.64 8.88 4.11
N GLU A 94 16.67 10.22 4.15
CA GLU A 94 17.61 11.00 4.94
C GLU A 94 16.94 11.51 6.20
N GLN A 95 17.70 11.54 7.30
CA GLN A 95 17.26 12.08 8.58
C GLN A 95 16.92 13.57 8.42
N MET A 96 15.66 13.92 8.67
CA MET A 96 15.21 15.31 8.61
C MET A 96 15.43 16.03 9.94
N ALA A 97 15.45 17.36 9.90
CA ALA A 97 15.48 18.22 11.08
C ALA A 97 14.47 19.37 10.95
N LEU A 98 13.82 19.71 12.06
CA LEU A 98 12.95 20.88 12.19
C LEU A 98 13.59 21.82 13.20
N ALA A 99 13.85 23.08 12.80
CA ALA A 99 14.55 24.05 13.65
C ALA A 99 15.85 23.49 14.27
N ASN A 100 16.65 22.77 13.48
CA ASN A 100 17.88 22.07 13.90
C ASN A 100 17.69 20.92 14.90
N HIS A 101 16.45 20.48 15.16
CA HIS A 101 16.17 19.29 15.95
C HIS A 101 15.85 18.09 15.05
N PRO A 102 16.50 16.93 15.23
CA PRO A 102 16.26 15.76 14.40
C PRO A 102 14.82 15.25 14.59
N VAL A 103 14.14 14.99 13.47
CA VAL A 103 12.78 14.43 13.46
C VAL A 103 12.85 12.93 13.72
N SER A 104 12.26 12.46 14.82
CA SER A 104 12.26 11.03 15.18
C SER A 104 11.36 10.18 14.28
N GLY A 105 10.45 10.81 13.54
CA GLY A 105 9.46 10.10 12.77
C GLY A 105 8.61 10.99 11.88
N VAL A 106 8.20 10.45 10.74
CA VAL A 106 7.24 11.08 9.84
C VAL A 106 6.09 10.12 9.62
N TYR A 107 4.87 10.61 9.79
CA TYR A 107 3.64 9.87 9.57
C TYR A 107 2.81 10.57 8.51
N PHE A 108 2.12 9.79 7.70
CA PHE A 108 1.15 10.28 6.72
C PHE A 108 -0.24 9.87 7.17
N ALA A 109 -1.18 10.79 7.04
CA ALA A 109 -2.59 10.55 7.34
C ALA A 109 -3.43 11.37 6.37
N MET A 110 -4.42 10.74 5.74
CA MET A 110 -5.31 11.42 4.82
C MET A 110 -6.61 11.83 5.52
N SER A 111 -6.99 13.11 5.41
CA SER A 111 -8.27 13.63 5.90
C SER A 111 -9.28 13.84 4.77
N GLY A 112 -10.57 13.78 5.09
CA GLY A 112 -11.65 14.11 4.15
C GLY A 112 -12.03 13.01 3.14
N GLY A 113 -11.52 11.79 3.27
CA GLY A 113 -11.97 10.64 2.48
C GLY A 113 -13.32 10.09 2.94
N PRO A 114 -14.10 9.43 2.06
CA PRO A 114 -15.41 8.86 2.39
C PRO A 114 -15.34 7.56 3.22
N GLN A 115 -14.16 6.97 3.41
CA GLN A 115 -14.03 5.68 4.08
C GLN A 115 -14.02 5.79 5.60
N ASN A 116 -14.69 4.82 6.22
CA ASN A 116 -14.68 4.63 7.68
C ASN A 116 -13.36 4.03 8.17
N VAL A 117 -12.54 3.47 7.28
CA VAL A 117 -11.22 2.91 7.60
C VAL A 117 -10.21 3.30 6.54
N ASN A 118 -9.11 3.90 6.97
CA ASN A 118 -7.94 4.19 6.15
C ASN A 118 -6.69 3.63 6.81
N VAL A 119 -5.79 3.10 5.99
CA VAL A 119 -4.47 2.65 6.39
C VAL A 119 -3.45 3.37 5.51
N GLU A 120 -2.60 4.16 6.12
CA GLU A 120 -1.57 4.93 5.44
C GLU A 120 -0.19 4.41 5.81
N ILE A 121 0.58 4.04 4.79
CA ILE A 121 1.91 3.45 4.95
C ILE A 121 2.94 4.41 4.38
N MET A 122 3.96 4.73 5.16
CA MET A 122 5.14 5.44 4.66
C MET A 122 6.43 4.94 5.29
N SER A 123 7.52 5.03 4.54
CA SER A 123 8.86 4.75 5.06
C SER A 123 9.56 6.04 5.53
N TYR A 124 10.27 6.01 6.65
CA TYR A 124 11.14 7.10 7.08
C TYR A 124 12.45 6.53 7.61
N VAL A 125 13.58 6.90 6.99
CA VAL A 125 14.93 6.43 7.37
C VAL A 125 14.99 4.89 7.48
N GLY A 126 14.42 4.20 6.49
CA GLY A 126 14.38 2.73 6.45
C GLY A 126 13.35 2.07 7.38
N GLU A 127 12.66 2.83 8.23
CA GLU A 127 11.60 2.32 9.09
C GLU A 127 10.23 2.44 8.42
N LEU A 128 9.47 1.35 8.37
CA LEU A 128 8.09 1.37 7.90
C LEU A 128 7.17 1.90 9.00
N ARG A 129 6.35 2.90 8.68
CA ARG A 129 5.38 3.50 9.59
C ARG A 129 3.98 3.34 9.01
N ILE A 130 3.08 2.84 9.85
CA ILE A 130 1.70 2.56 9.49
C ILE A 130 0.81 3.44 10.39
N THR A 131 0.05 4.32 9.76
CA THR A 131 -1.03 5.05 10.40
C THR A 131 -2.34 4.37 10.05
N SER A 132 -3.22 4.26 11.03
CA SER A 132 -4.60 3.81 10.83
C SER A 132 -5.53 4.92 11.28
N LYS A 133 -6.58 5.14 10.48
CA LYS A 133 -7.67 6.04 10.82
C LYS A 133 -8.98 5.29 10.72
N THR A 134 -9.79 5.39 11.76
CA THR A 134 -11.13 4.81 11.82
C THR A 134 -12.18 5.87 12.14
N LEU A 135 -13.43 5.63 11.71
CA LEU A 135 -14.56 6.46 12.12
C LEU A 135 -14.87 6.20 13.61
N LYS A 136 -14.78 7.27 14.41
CA LYS A 136 -15.06 7.24 15.85
C LYS A 136 -16.46 6.69 16.11
N GLY A 137 -16.56 5.71 17.02
CA GLY A 137 -17.82 5.07 17.40
C GLY A 137 -18.34 4.04 16.39
N PHE A 138 -17.72 3.89 15.22
CA PHE A 138 -18.04 2.85 14.25
C PHE A 138 -17.09 1.65 14.35
N ILE A 139 -15.80 1.90 14.58
CA ILE A 139 -14.80 0.85 14.83
C ILE A 139 -14.15 1.07 16.20
N ASP A 140 -14.01 -0.01 16.96
CA ASP A 140 -13.18 -0.04 18.16
C ASP A 140 -11.70 0.00 17.76
N GLU A 141 -11.07 1.14 18.01
CA GLU A 141 -9.67 1.41 17.66
C GLU A 141 -8.69 0.45 18.33
N GLN A 142 -8.93 0.07 19.59
CA GLN A 142 -8.03 -0.81 20.33
C GLN A 142 -8.12 -2.23 19.79
N LYS A 143 -9.34 -2.72 19.54
CA LYS A 143 -9.57 -4.03 18.95
C LYS A 143 -9.03 -4.09 17.53
N PHE A 144 -9.24 -3.04 16.73
CA PHE A 144 -8.72 -2.96 15.36
C PHE A 144 -7.19 -2.99 15.34
N LYS A 145 -6.53 -2.19 16.18
CA LYS A 145 -5.08 -2.19 16.34
C LYS A 145 -4.57 -3.58 16.75
N PHE A 146 -5.17 -4.17 17.79
CA PHE A 146 -4.79 -5.50 18.25
C PHE A 146 -4.93 -6.56 17.15
N CYS A 147 -5.99 -6.52 16.35
CA CYS A 147 -6.15 -7.44 15.22
C CYS A 147 -5.06 -7.28 14.15
N ILE A 148 -4.64 -6.05 13.84
CA ILE A 148 -3.54 -5.80 12.90
C ILE A 148 -2.22 -6.33 13.45
N GLU A 149 -1.89 -6.00 14.69
CA GLU A 149 -0.64 -6.45 15.34
C GLU A 149 -0.58 -7.97 15.41
N LYS A 150 -1.66 -8.61 15.88
CA LYS A 150 -1.75 -10.06 15.94
C LYS A 150 -1.61 -10.73 14.58
N ALA A 151 -2.29 -10.20 13.55
CA ALA A 151 -2.17 -10.75 12.20
C ALA A 151 -0.75 -10.61 11.64
N PHE A 152 -0.07 -9.50 11.94
CA PHE A 152 1.33 -9.31 11.57
C PHE A 152 2.23 -10.36 12.25
N ASP A 153 2.08 -10.56 13.57
CA ASP A 153 2.88 -11.50 14.34
C ASP A 153 2.71 -12.94 13.84
N GLU A 154 1.46 -13.36 13.57
CA GLU A 154 1.15 -14.70 13.03
C GLU A 154 1.79 -14.89 11.64
N ILE A 155 1.60 -13.93 10.73
CA ILE A 155 2.19 -13.98 9.38
C ILE A 155 3.72 -13.98 9.44
N PHE A 156 4.30 -13.15 10.31
CA PHE A 156 5.74 -13.02 10.45
C PHE A 156 6.37 -14.32 10.98
N LYS A 157 5.76 -14.91 12.00
CA LYS A 157 6.20 -16.20 12.56
C LYS A 157 6.21 -17.30 11.50
N ASP A 158 5.09 -17.50 10.81
CA ASP A 158 4.98 -18.52 9.77
C ASP A 158 5.97 -18.28 8.62
N ALA A 159 6.22 -17.02 8.26
CA ALA A 159 7.20 -16.66 7.25
C ALA A 159 8.62 -17.07 7.68
N MET A 160 8.99 -16.83 8.94
CA MET A 160 10.30 -17.20 9.48
C MET A 160 10.51 -18.72 9.52
N GLU A 161 9.48 -19.49 9.87
CA GLU A 161 9.56 -20.96 9.86
C GLU A 161 9.91 -21.51 8.46
N ILE A 162 9.40 -20.90 7.37
CA ILE A 162 9.78 -21.29 6.00
C ILE A 162 11.24 -20.97 5.69
N TYR A 163 11.78 -19.86 6.18
CA TYR A 163 13.18 -19.47 5.95
C TYR A 163 14.18 -20.36 6.71
N GLU A 164 13.75 -20.99 7.82
CA GLU A 164 14.55 -21.92 8.60
C GLU A 164 14.57 -23.35 8.03
N ILE A 165 13.67 -23.68 7.09
CA ILE A 165 13.72 -24.96 6.36
C ILE A 165 14.91 -24.93 5.38
N PRO A 166 15.90 -25.84 5.50
CA PRO A 166 17.10 -25.80 4.67
C PRO A 166 16.73 -25.99 3.19
N LYS A 167 17.27 -25.06 2.40
CA LYS A 167 16.97 -24.71 1.00
C LYS A 167 17.37 -25.77 -0.04
N TRP A 168 17.21 -27.06 0.25
CA TRP A 168 17.67 -28.13 -0.66
C TRP A 168 16.72 -28.39 -1.84
N ASP A 169 15.44 -28.03 -1.74
CA ASP A 169 14.46 -28.29 -2.82
C ASP A 169 14.32 -27.14 -3.85
N ILE A 170 14.97 -25.99 -3.65
CA ILE A 170 14.78 -24.80 -4.52
C ILE A 170 15.85 -24.72 -5.63
N TYR A 171 16.92 -25.52 -5.58
CA TYR A 171 18.01 -25.46 -6.57
C TYR A 171 17.70 -26.11 -7.93
N MET A 172 16.57 -26.80 -8.11
CA MET A 172 16.18 -27.38 -9.40
C MET A 172 15.38 -26.44 -10.32
N GLU A 173 14.82 -25.33 -9.82
CA GLU A 173 13.98 -24.43 -10.63
C GLU A 173 14.69 -23.18 -11.18
N ILE A 174 15.92 -22.88 -10.72
CA ILE A 174 16.64 -21.65 -11.13
C ILE A 174 17.47 -21.85 -12.42
N LEU A 175 17.57 -23.06 -12.98
CA LEU A 175 18.35 -23.34 -14.19
C LEU A 175 17.58 -23.26 -15.52
N ILE A 176 16.29 -22.91 -15.54
CA ILE A 176 15.49 -22.79 -16.79
C ILE A 176 14.70 -21.47 -16.83
N SER A 177 15.37 -20.32 -16.85
CA SER A 177 14.86 -19.14 -17.59
C SER A 177 15.97 -18.08 -17.80
N GLY A 178 17.12 -18.50 -18.34
CA GLY A 178 18.05 -17.58 -18.99
C GLY A 178 17.63 -17.41 -20.44
N GLY A 179 16.81 -16.40 -20.75
CA GLY A 179 16.35 -16.11 -22.10
C GLY A 179 16.15 -14.61 -22.28
N ALA A 180 17.14 -13.99 -22.91
CA ALA A 180 17.14 -12.59 -23.34
C ALA A 180 16.07 -12.35 -24.42
N VAL A 181 15.29 -11.27 -24.26
CA VAL A 181 14.91 -10.29 -25.30
C VAL A 181 14.68 -8.96 -24.58
#